data_AF-A0A7V0IVD8-F1
#
_entry.id   AF-A0A7V0IVD8-F1
#
_cell.length_a   1.000
_cell.length_b   1.000
_cell.length_c   1.000
_cell.angle_alpha   90.00
_cell.angle_beta   90.00
_cell.angle_gamma   90.00
#
_symmetry.space_group_name_H-M   'P 1'
#
loop_
_entity.id
_entity.type
_entity.pdbx_description
1 polymer ?
#
loop_
_entity_poly.entity_id
_entity_poly.type
_entity_poly.pdbx_seq_one_letter_code
_entity_poly.pdbx_strand_id
1 'polypeptide(L)'
;MVTPVAEEDQMVVCSLDCKGVVIRKSQEEQAAYQREETDMRKPASFEMGQGKKRSGKKKVAVVGAVYTIGAHVRTPEDILESLFRVPDQASPPEQPKRPKPISKHIRASMQRDENGTLSPARKEIFGWLEQQQQQRNPSGQSCCIAN
;
A
#
# COMPACT_ATOMS: atom_id res chain seq x y z
N MET A 1 11.85 10.64 14.80
CA MET A 1 10.65 10.08 15.47
C MET A 1 11.08 8.80 16.15
N VAL A 2 10.77 8.64 17.44
CA VAL A 2 11.12 7.42 18.20
C VAL A 2 10.12 6.32 17.81
N THR A 3 10.62 5.17 17.37
CA THR A 3 9.79 3.98 17.12
C THR A 3 9.51 3.32 18.48
N PRO A 4 8.27 3.31 18.99
CA PRO A 4 7.99 2.66 20.27
C PRO A 4 8.13 1.14 20.13
N VAL A 5 8.65 0.52 21.17
CA VAL A 5 8.65 -0.94 21.35
C VAL A 5 7.21 -1.40 21.54
N ALA A 6 6.85 -2.56 20.98
CA ALA A 6 5.54 -3.16 21.17
C ALA A 6 5.35 -3.59 22.63
N GLU A 7 4.17 -3.29 23.18
CA GLU A 7 3.76 -3.83 24.49
C GLU A 7 3.41 -5.32 24.38
N GLU A 8 3.32 -6.03 25.50
CA GLU A 8 3.13 -7.50 25.54
C GLU A 8 1.87 -7.96 24.78
N ASP A 9 0.78 -7.18 24.84
CA ASP A 9 -0.49 -7.48 24.16
C ASP A 9 -0.58 -6.93 22.72
N GLN A 10 0.49 -6.32 22.22
CA GLN A 10 0.54 -5.74 20.87
C GLN A 10 1.25 -6.66 19.89
N MET A 11 0.76 -6.63 18.65
CA MET A 11 1.36 -7.32 17.51
C MET A 11 2.07 -6.33 16.61
N VAL A 12 3.20 -6.73 16.04
CA VAL A 12 3.88 -5.99 14.99
C VAL A 12 3.37 -6.47 13.65
N VAL A 13 2.76 -5.57 12.87
CA VAL A 13 2.24 -5.88 11.54
C VAL A 13 3.13 -5.22 10.49
N CYS A 14 3.65 -6.02 9.58
CA CYS A 14 4.34 -5.62 8.37
C CYS A 14 3.48 -5.97 7.16
N SER A 15 3.31 -5.04 6.22
CA SER A 15 2.58 -5.29 4.98
C SER A 15 3.34 -4.75 3.78
N LEU A 16 3.27 -5.45 2.64
CA LEU A 16 3.92 -5.06 1.40
C LEU A 16 2.95 -5.11 0.22
N ASP A 17 2.99 -4.09 -0.63
CA ASP A 17 2.19 -4.01 -1.85
C ASP A 17 3.01 -3.42 -3.01
N CYS A 18 2.55 -3.64 -4.24
CA CYS A 18 3.10 -3.06 -5.46
C CYS A 18 2.08 -2.10 -6.09
N LYS A 19 2.31 -0.79 -5.96
CA LYS A 19 1.38 0.23 -6.47
C LYS A 19 1.82 0.79 -7.82
N GLY A 20 0.92 0.81 -8.80
CA GLY A 20 1.11 1.53 -10.05
C GLY A 20 0.95 3.04 -9.88
N VAL A 21 2.06 3.78 -9.85
CA VAL A 21 2.11 5.25 -9.71
C VAL A 21 2.04 5.90 -11.08
N VAL A 22 1.08 6.81 -11.28
CA VAL A 22 0.99 7.60 -12.51
C VAL A 22 2.14 8.60 -12.56
N ILE A 23 2.99 8.51 -13.59
CA ILE A 23 4.11 9.42 -13.77
C ILE A 23 3.62 10.66 -14.51
N ARG A 24 3.86 11.83 -13.92
CA ARG A 24 3.68 13.10 -14.62
C ARG A 24 4.74 13.20 -15.71
N LYS A 25 4.30 13.53 -16.93
CA LYS A 25 5.19 13.83 -18.05
C LYS A 25 6.08 15.02 -17.70
N SER A 26 7.32 15.03 -18.18
CA SER A 26 8.16 16.22 -18.14
C SER A 26 7.54 17.35 -18.98
N GLN A 27 7.96 18.59 -18.75
CA GLN A 27 7.46 19.72 -19.55
C GLN A 27 7.76 19.55 -21.04
N GLU A 28 8.92 18.99 -21.38
CA GLU A 28 9.31 18.69 -22.76
C GLU A 28 8.42 17.61 -23.39
N GLU A 29 8.12 16.53 -22.66
CA GLU A 29 7.20 15.48 -23.10
C GLU A 29 5.76 15.97 -23.23
N GLN A 30 5.36 16.97 -22.42
CA GLN A 30 4.06 17.63 -22.54
C GLN A 30 4.01 18.50 -23.79
N ALA A 31 5.03 19.32 -24.03
CA ALA A 31 5.10 20.19 -25.21
C ALA A 31 5.16 19.38 -26.51
N ALA A 32 5.94 18.29 -26.55
CA ALA A 32 5.99 17.39 -27.69
C ALA A 32 4.63 16.73 -27.99
N TYR A 33 3.93 16.26 -26.94
CA TYR A 33 2.59 15.69 -27.09
C TYR A 33 1.57 16.71 -27.58
N GLN A 34 1.60 17.96 -27.08
CA GLN A 34 0.72 19.02 -27.55
C GLN A 34 0.98 19.37 -29.01
N ARG A 35 2.26 19.41 -29.45
CA ARG A 35 2.63 19.62 -30.86
C ARG A 35 2.12 18.51 -31.75
N GLU A 36 2.30 17.24 -31.34
CA GLU A 36 1.81 16.07 -32.07
C GLU A 36 0.26 16.07 -32.15
N GLU A 37 -0.43 16.50 -31.08
CA GLU A 37 -1.88 16.61 -31.04
C GLU A 37 -2.41 17.77 -31.91
N THR A 38 -1.68 18.87 -32.04
CA THR A 38 -2.02 19.97 -32.96
C THR A 38 -1.75 19.65 -34.43
N ASP A 39 -0.77 18.78 -34.71
CA ASP A 39 -0.41 18.38 -36.08
C ASP A 39 -1.34 17.27 -36.62
N MET A 40 -1.96 16.48 -35.71
CA MET A 40 -3.00 15.53 -36.07
C MET A 40 -4.36 16.18 -36.30
N ARG A 41 -4.61 16.67 -37.52
CA ARG A 41 -5.99 16.74 -38.05
C ARG A 41 -6.54 15.31 -38.09
N LYS A 42 -7.31 14.90 -37.09
CA LYS A 42 -7.96 13.57 -37.06
C LYS A 42 -8.84 13.42 -38.31
N PRO A 43 -8.53 12.53 -39.27
CA PRO A 43 -9.51 12.16 -40.28
C PRO A 43 -10.67 11.44 -39.58
N ALA A 44 -11.90 11.72 -40.02
CA ALA A 44 -13.13 11.17 -39.45
C ALA A 44 -13.33 9.65 -39.70
N SER A 45 -12.26 8.91 -40.02
CA SER A 45 -12.33 7.48 -40.30
C SER A 45 -12.31 6.66 -39.00
N PHE A 46 -13.35 5.85 -38.83
CA PHE A 46 -13.62 4.97 -37.68
C PHE A 46 -12.65 3.78 -37.53
N GLU A 47 -11.60 3.68 -38.36
CA GLU A 47 -10.55 2.69 -38.14
C GLU A 47 -9.72 3.08 -36.93
N MET A 48 -10.06 2.48 -35.79
CA MET A 48 -9.18 2.39 -34.63
C MET A 48 -7.91 1.66 -35.05
N GLY A 49 -6.97 2.38 -35.66
CA GLY A 49 -5.58 1.93 -35.78
C GLY A 49 -5.14 1.48 -34.39
N GLN A 50 -4.61 0.26 -34.30
CA GLN A 50 -4.29 -0.45 -33.06
C GLN A 50 -3.83 0.55 -32.00
N GLY A 51 -4.72 0.89 -31.07
CA GLY A 51 -4.49 2.01 -30.16
C GLY A 51 -3.15 1.79 -29.49
N LYS A 52 -2.16 2.62 -29.83
CA LYS A 52 -0.79 2.55 -29.31
C LYS A 52 -0.96 2.38 -27.80
N LYS A 53 -0.67 1.17 -27.28
CA LYS A 53 -0.94 0.83 -25.89
C LYS A 53 -0.41 2.00 -25.08
N ARG A 54 -1.22 2.58 -24.18
CA ARG A 54 -0.80 3.66 -23.24
C ARG A 54 0.21 3.12 -22.21
N SER A 55 1.15 2.30 -22.67
CA SER A 55 2.35 1.83 -22.01
C SER A 55 3.18 3.05 -21.65
N GLY A 56 3.54 3.19 -20.38
CA GLY A 56 4.40 4.27 -19.88
C GLY A 56 3.74 5.24 -18.90
N LYS A 57 2.40 5.28 -18.77
CA LYS A 57 1.76 6.22 -17.84
C LYS A 57 1.90 5.82 -16.36
N LYS A 58 2.07 4.53 -16.06
CA LYS A 58 2.20 4.04 -14.67
C LYS A 58 3.52 3.29 -14.50
N LYS A 59 4.29 3.65 -13.46
CA LYS A 59 5.45 2.88 -13.00
C LYS A 59 5.12 2.25 -11.65
N VAL A 60 5.45 0.96 -11.50
CA VAL A 60 5.23 0.23 -10.25
C VAL A 60 6.23 0.72 -9.19
N ALA A 61 5.74 0.99 -7.99
CA ALA A 61 6.49 1.24 -6.76
C ALA A 61 6.30 0.05 -5.81
N VAL A 62 7.35 -0.31 -5.07
CA VAL A 62 7.25 -1.23 -3.94
C VAL A 62 6.93 -0.40 -2.70
N VAL A 63 5.86 -0.74 -2.00
CA VAL A 63 5.37 0.00 -0.83
C VAL A 63 5.35 -0.94 0.37
N GLY A 64 6.02 -0.54 1.45
CA GLY A 64 5.97 -1.22 2.74
C GLY A 64 5.25 -0.35 3.78
N ALA A 65 4.51 -0.99 4.66
CA ALA A 65 3.97 -0.34 5.86
C ALA A 65 4.20 -1.21 7.09
N VAL A 66 4.43 -0.55 8.22
CA VAL A 66 4.66 -1.21 9.51
C VAL A 66 3.98 -0.43 10.63
N TYR A 67 3.35 -1.14 11.55
CA TYR A 67 2.69 -0.56 12.72
C TYR A 67 2.54 -1.58 13.84
N THR A 68 2.34 -1.12 15.06
CA THR A 68 1.87 -1.98 16.16
C THR A 68 0.36 -1.86 16.30
N ILE A 69 -0.31 -2.94 16.71
CA ILE A 69 -1.76 -2.96 16.95
C ILE A 69 -2.09 -3.94 18.06
N GLY A 70 -3.00 -3.58 18.96
CA GLY A 70 -3.51 -4.49 19.98
C GLY A 70 -4.36 -5.62 19.38
N ALA A 71 -4.52 -6.71 20.12
CA ALA A 71 -5.43 -7.79 19.74
C ALA A 71 -6.90 -7.31 19.70
N HIS A 72 -7.63 -7.72 18.66
CA HIS A 72 -9.07 -7.49 18.56
C HIS A 72 -9.83 -8.75 18.97
N VAL A 73 -9.96 -8.96 20.28
CA VAL A 73 -10.66 -10.11 20.86
C VAL A 73 -12.17 -9.97 20.61
N ARG A 74 -12.78 -11.03 20.09
CA ARG A 74 -14.21 -11.15 19.76
C ARG A 74 -14.69 -12.56 20.08
N THR A 75 -15.94 -12.71 20.49
CA THR A 75 -16.59 -14.03 20.64
C THR A 75 -17.18 -14.49 19.31
N PRO A 76 -17.51 -15.79 19.15
CA PRO A 76 -18.26 -16.27 17.98
C PRO A 76 -19.58 -15.51 17.76
N GLU A 77 -20.28 -15.17 18.84
CA GLU A 77 -21.52 -14.38 18.81
C GLU A 77 -21.27 -12.97 18.25
N ASP A 78 -20.19 -12.29 18.66
CA ASP A 78 -19.79 -10.99 18.10
C ASP A 78 -19.55 -11.07 16.58
N ILE A 79 -19.00 -12.18 16.10
CA ILE A 79 -18.75 -12.40 14.67
C ILE A 79 -20.06 -12.62 13.92
N LEU A 80 -20.96 -13.45 14.46
CA LEU A 80 -22.27 -13.73 13.86
C LEU A 80 -23.11 -12.46 13.78
N GLU A 81 -23.15 -11.67 14.86
CA GLU A 81 -23.81 -10.38 14.86
C GLU A 81 -23.18 -9.42 13.83
N SER A 82 -21.85 -9.36 13.73
CA SER A 82 -21.20 -8.49 12.75
C SER A 82 -21.47 -8.87 11.29
N LEU A 83 -21.70 -10.15 10.99
CA LEU A 83 -21.89 -10.65 9.62
C LEU A 83 -23.36 -10.74 9.20
N PHE A 84 -24.26 -11.09 10.13
CA PHE A 84 -25.65 -11.45 9.84
C PHE A 84 -26.68 -10.54 10.53
N ARG A 85 -26.24 -9.43 11.12
CA ARG A 85 -27.15 -8.46 11.76
C ARG A 85 -28.21 -7.94 10.79
N VAL A 86 -29.43 -7.80 11.33
CA VAL A 86 -30.54 -7.13 10.66
C VAL A 86 -30.27 -5.61 10.63
N PRO A 87 -30.40 -4.94 9.46
CA PRO A 87 -30.02 -3.53 9.28
C PRO A 87 -30.63 -2.54 10.29
N ASP A 88 -31.82 -2.84 10.81
CA ASP A 88 -32.58 -1.96 11.71
C ASP A 88 -32.43 -2.28 13.21
N GLN A 89 -31.60 -3.27 13.57
CA GLN A 89 -31.29 -3.55 14.98
C GLN A 89 -30.18 -2.63 15.50
N ALA A 90 -30.47 -1.91 16.58
CA ALA A 90 -29.49 -1.06 17.27
C ALA A 90 -28.27 -1.86 17.72
N SER A 91 -27.06 -1.33 17.51
CA SER A 91 -25.80 -1.93 18.00
C SER A 91 -25.84 -2.22 19.48
N PRO A 92 -25.40 -3.41 19.95
CA PRO A 92 -25.21 -3.62 21.36
C PRO A 92 -24.25 -2.54 21.87
N PRO A 93 -24.50 -1.95 23.04
CA PRO A 93 -23.69 -0.86 23.57
C PRO A 93 -22.24 -1.26 23.89
N GLU A 94 -21.94 -2.57 23.95
CA GLU A 94 -20.70 -3.12 24.50
C GLU A 94 -19.77 -3.80 23.46
N GLN A 95 -19.94 -3.55 22.16
CA GLN A 95 -19.03 -4.15 21.18
C GLN A 95 -17.58 -3.68 21.40
N PRO A 96 -16.60 -4.60 21.47
CA PRO A 96 -15.21 -4.24 21.68
C PRO A 96 -14.73 -3.36 20.52
N LYS A 97 -14.26 -2.15 20.85
CA LYS A 97 -13.77 -1.20 19.84
C LYS A 97 -12.60 -1.80 19.09
N ARG A 98 -12.62 -1.69 17.76
CA ARG A 98 -11.48 -2.11 16.93
C ARG A 98 -10.21 -1.33 17.35
N PRO A 99 -9.11 -2.03 17.68
CA PRO A 99 -7.85 -1.37 18.02
C PRO A 99 -7.33 -0.57 16.83
N LYS A 100 -6.71 0.57 17.11
CA LYS A 100 -6.13 1.44 16.08
C LYS A 100 -4.64 1.13 15.90
N PRO A 101 -4.10 1.20 14.67
CA PRO A 101 -2.67 1.15 14.44
C PRO A 101 -1.93 2.27 15.20
N ILE A 102 -0.83 1.92 15.85
CA ILE A 102 0.04 2.83 16.59
C ILE A 102 1.35 3.02 15.82
N SER A 103 1.78 4.28 15.70
CA SER A 103 3.02 4.69 15.04
C SER A 103 3.20 4.06 13.66
N LYS A 104 2.16 4.13 12.82
CA LYS A 104 2.20 3.55 11.47
C LYS A 104 3.18 4.30 10.59
N HIS A 105 4.21 3.60 10.12
CA HIS A 105 5.17 4.10 9.16
C HIS A 105 4.93 3.47 7.80
N ILE A 106 5.11 4.27 6.75
CA ILE A 106 4.95 3.85 5.35
C ILE A 106 6.18 4.32 4.59
N ARG A 107 6.74 3.44 3.76
CA ARG A 107 7.83 3.76 2.86
C ARG A 107 7.54 3.19 1.48
N ALA A 108 7.93 3.92 0.45
CA ALA A 108 7.80 3.47 -0.93
C ALA A 108 9.12 3.67 -1.67
N SER A 109 9.46 2.73 -2.54
CA SER A 109 10.63 2.82 -3.42
C SER A 109 10.23 2.52 -4.87
N MET A 110 10.74 3.34 -5.77
CA MET A 110 10.57 3.20 -7.22
C MET A 110 11.88 2.86 -7.93
N GLN A 111 12.92 2.53 -7.17
CA GLN A 111 14.25 2.23 -7.70
C GLN A 111 14.21 1.06 -8.69
N ARG A 112 15.02 1.17 -9.73
CA ARG A 112 15.19 0.16 -10.76
C ARG A 112 16.67 -0.06 -11.03
N ASP A 113 17.04 -1.30 -11.33
CA ASP A 113 18.37 -1.61 -11.82
C ASP A 113 18.50 -1.29 -13.33
N GLU A 114 19.69 -1.53 -13.88
CA GLU A 114 20.02 -1.32 -15.30
C GLU A 114 19.11 -2.12 -16.24
N ASN A 115 18.60 -3.27 -15.77
CA ASN A 115 17.66 -4.12 -16.50
C ASN A 115 16.20 -3.68 -16.32
N GLY A 116 15.95 -2.56 -15.62
CA GLY A 116 14.61 -2.01 -15.37
C GLY A 116 13.80 -2.76 -14.30
N THR A 117 14.41 -3.71 -13.58
CA THR A 117 13.75 -4.56 -12.58
C THR A 117 13.67 -3.85 -11.23
N LEU A 118 12.64 -4.17 -10.43
CA LEU A 118 12.41 -3.62 -9.08
C LEU A 118 13.24 -4.31 -7.97
N SER A 119 14.28 -5.06 -8.33
CA SER A 119 15.18 -5.74 -7.38
C SER A 119 15.73 -4.79 -6.30
N PRO A 120 16.29 -3.60 -6.64
CA PRO A 120 16.78 -2.67 -5.62
C PRO A 120 15.66 -2.14 -4.72
N ALA A 121 14.51 -1.77 -5.29
CA ALA A 121 13.36 -1.28 -4.51
C ALA A 121 12.86 -2.33 -3.51
N ARG A 122 12.81 -3.61 -3.92
CA ARG A 122 12.45 -4.70 -3.00
C ARG A 122 13.45 -4.82 -1.87
N LYS A 123 14.76 -4.89 -2.18
CA LYS A 123 15.82 -5.00 -1.17
C LYS A 123 15.75 -3.84 -0.17
N GLU A 124 15.54 -2.62 -0.65
CA GLU A 124 15.39 -1.44 0.22
C GLU A 124 14.20 -1.58 1.17
N ILE A 125 13.02 -1.93 0.64
CA ILE A 125 11.80 -1.99 1.46
C ILE A 125 11.82 -3.18 2.42
N PHE A 126 12.30 -4.36 2.01
CA PHE A 126 12.43 -5.51 2.90
C PHE A 126 13.43 -5.26 4.02
N GLY A 127 14.62 -4.71 3.70
CA GLY A 127 15.60 -4.36 4.73
C GLY A 127 15.09 -3.29 5.70
N TRP A 128 14.33 -2.31 5.19
CA TRP A 128 13.68 -1.33 6.04
C TRP A 128 12.59 -1.93 6.94
N LEU A 129 11.77 -2.86 6.43
CA LEU A 129 10.75 -3.55 7.23
C LEU A 129 11.38 -4.40 8.34
N GLU A 130 12.47 -5.10 8.04
CA GLU A 130 13.24 -5.87 9.03
C GLU A 130 13.76 -4.97 10.15
N GLN A 131 14.39 -3.84 9.81
CA GLN A 131 14.86 -2.87 10.81
C GLN A 131 13.71 -2.34 11.68
N GLN A 132 12.55 -2.08 11.09
CA GLN A 132 11.37 -1.62 11.84
C GLN A 132 10.81 -2.71 12.75
N GLN A 133 10.82 -3.97 12.32
CA GLN A 133 10.39 -5.10 13.13
C GLN A 133 11.32 -5.30 14.33
N GLN A 134 12.64 -5.27 14.12
CA GLN A 134 13.63 -5.40 15.20
C GLN A 134 13.53 -4.26 16.22
N GLN A 135 13.33 -3.01 15.77
CA GLN A 135 13.13 -1.87 16.67
C GLN A 135 11.87 -2.01 17.53
N ARG A 136 10.81 -2.61 16.98
CA ARG A 136 9.52 -2.78 17.66
C ARG A 136 9.46 -4.03 18.53
N ASN A 137 10.23 -5.06 18.21
CA ASN A 137 10.23 -6.33 18.90
C ASN A 137 11.68 -6.78 19.21
N PRO A 138 12.43 -6.04 20.04
CA PRO A 138 13.83 -6.35 20.32
C PRO A 138 14.00 -7.65 21.12
N SER A 139 13.03 -8.04 21.94
CA SER A 139 13.05 -9.30 22.71
C SER A 139 12.52 -10.50 21.92
N GLY A 140 11.89 -10.28 20.75
CA GLY A 140 11.26 -11.34 19.95
C GLY A 140 9.98 -11.92 20.57
N GLN A 141 9.45 -11.32 21.65
CA GLN A 141 8.32 -11.87 22.40
C GLN A 141 6.96 -11.47 21.80
N SER A 142 6.86 -10.34 21.11
CA SER A 142 5.61 -9.91 20.47
C SER A 142 5.34 -10.69 19.19
N CYS A 143 4.07 -11.04 18.93
CA CYS A 143 3.67 -11.69 17.69
C CYS A 143 3.92 -10.78 16.48
N CYS A 144 4.52 -11.33 15.42
CA CYS A 144 4.80 -10.63 14.18
C CYS A 144 3.93 -11.20 13.04
N ILE A 145 3.26 -10.33 12.31
CA ILE A 145 2.40 -10.68 11.16
C ILE A 145 2.96 -10.00 9.91
N ALA A 146 3.14 -10.76 8.83
CA ALA A 146 3.58 -10.27 7.53
C ALA A 146 2.55 -10.63 6.44
N ASN A 147 2.18 -9.66 5.59
CA ASN A 147 1.29 -9.83 4.43
C ASN A 147 1.89 -9.17 3.18
#